data_AF-A0A645CZI0-F1
#
_entry.id   AF-A0A645CZI0-F1
#
_cell.length_a   1.000
_cell.length_b   1.000
_cell.length_c   1.000
_cell.angle_alpha   90.00
_cell.angle_beta   90.00
_cell.angle_gamma   90.00
#
_symmetry.space_group_name_H-M   'P 1'
#
loop_
_entity.id
_entity.type
_entity.pdbx_description
1 polymer ?
#
loop_
_entity_poly.entity_id
_entity_poly.type
_entity_poly.pdbx_seq_one_letter_code
_entity_poly.pdbx_strand_id
1 'polypeptide(L)' 'MAYRFKLAHTKSASVGFTIYNLFNEEYENNGYAGGAYQMINNQVVRKNYAGYAAQAGTNVMANLTLRF' A
#
# COMPACT_ATOMS: atom_id res chain seq x y z
N MET A 1 4.24 -17.06 1.20
CA MET A 1 4.47 -18.50 1.47
C MET A 1 3.59 -18.94 2.62
N ALA A 2 3.12 -20.19 2.64
CA ALA A 2 2.36 -20.74 3.77
C ALA A 2 2.70 -22.22 4.00
N TYR A 3 2.68 -22.63 5.26
CA TYR A 3 2.89 -24.01 5.68
C TYR A 3 1.70 -24.51 6.50
N ARG A 4 1.21 -25.69 6.15
CA ARG A 4 0.07 -26.35 6.81
C ARG A 4 0.54 -27.56 7.59
N PHE A 5 0.04 -27.68 8.82
CA PHE A 5 0.38 -28.76 9.74
C PHE A 5 -0.84 -29.18 10.56
N LYS A 6 -0.74 -30.32 11.22
CA LYS A 6 -1.79 -30.86 12.09
C LYS A 6 -1.49 -30.49 13.54
N LEU A 7 -2.49 -29.97 14.24
CA LEU A 7 -2.47 -29.78 15.69
C LEU A 7 -3.54 -30.67 16.32
N ALA A 8 -3.33 -31.07 17.58
CA ALA A 8 -4.35 -31.78 18.34
C ALA A 8 -5.66 -30.98 18.36
N HIS A 9 -6.80 -31.67 18.30
CA HIS A 9 -8.15 -31.08 18.36
C HIS A 9 -8.51 -30.10 17.22
N THR A 10 -7.75 -30.08 16.13
CA THR A 10 -8.06 -29.31 14.91
C THR A 10 -7.96 -30.19 13.67
N LYS A 11 -8.69 -29.86 12.61
CA LYS A 11 -8.51 -30.47 11.29
C LYS A 11 -7.17 -30.06 10.69
N SER A 12 -6.78 -28.79 10.84
CA SER A 12 -5.48 -28.28 10.40
C SER A 12 -5.19 -26.89 10.96
N ALA A 13 -3.91 -26.56 11.12
CA ALA A 13 -3.42 -25.21 11.27
C ALA A 13 -2.57 -24.81 10.06
N SER A 14 -2.53 -23.52 9.73
CA SER A 14 -1.63 -23.00 8.69
C SER A 14 -1.03 -21.68 9.15
N VAL A 15 0.29 -21.56 9.05
CA VAL A 15 0.97 -20.26 9.19
C VAL A 15 1.40 -19.80 7.81
N GLY A 16 1.34 -18.50 7.57
CA GLY A 16 1.85 -17.92 6.34
C GLY A 16 2.37 -16.53 6.54
N PHE A 17 3.17 -16.07 5.58
CA PHE A 17 3.55 -14.68 5.47
C PHE A 17 3.64 -14.26 4.01
N THR A 18 3.43 -12.98 3.78
CA THR A 18 3.60 -12.31 2.49
C THR A 18 4.53 -11.13 2.69
N ILE A 19 5.48 -10.98 1.78
CA ILE A 19 6.35 -9.80 1.70
C ILE A 19 5.91 -9.03 0.45
N TYR A 20 5.44 -7.80 0.65
CA TYR A 20 5.16 -6.84 -0.40
C TYR A 20 6.38 -5.94 -0.59
N ASN A 21 6.65 -5.55 -1.85
CA ASN A 21 7.82 -4.76 -2.23
C ASN A 21 9.14 -5.35 -1.70
N LEU A 22 9.49 -6.56 -2.15
CA LEU A 22 10.63 -7.34 -1.62
C LEU A 22 11.98 -6.62 -1.75
N PHE A 23 12.17 -5.84 -2.81
CA PHE A 23 13.41 -5.09 -3.05
C PHE A 23 13.40 -3.68 -2.45
N ASN A 24 12.32 -3.31 -1.75
CA ASN A 24 12.12 -1.97 -1.21
C ASN A 24 12.29 -0.87 -2.27
N GLU A 25 11.76 -1.12 -3.47
CA GLU A 25 11.87 -0.19 -4.59
C GLU A 25 11.07 1.09 -4.26
N GLU A 26 11.68 2.24 -4.51
CA GLU A 26 11.03 3.54 -4.40
C GLU A 26 10.46 3.94 -5.76
N TYR A 27 9.15 4.07 -5.83
CA TYR A 27 8.47 4.58 -7.02
C TYR A 27 7.15 5.24 -6.64
N GLU A 28 6.64 6.05 -7.55
CA GLU A 28 5.34 6.70 -7.41
C GLU A 28 4.26 5.80 -8.03
N ASN A 29 3.27 5.39 -7.24
CA ASN A 29 2.23 4.47 -7.72
C ASN A 29 1.03 5.18 -8.35
N ASN A 30 0.92 6.49 -8.10
CA ASN A 30 -0.22 7.31 -8.48
C ASN A 30 0.19 8.79 -8.52
N GLY A 31 -0.56 9.58 -9.27
CA GLY A 31 -0.41 11.03 -9.33
C GLY A 31 -1.74 11.74 -9.47
N TYR A 32 -1.75 13.02 -9.11
CA TYR A 32 -2.89 13.92 -9.30
C TYR A 32 -2.41 15.24 -9.89
N ALA A 33 -3.25 15.87 -10.69
CA ALA A 33 -3.00 17.20 -11.24
C ALA A 33 -4.29 18.02 -11.27
N GLY A 34 -4.16 19.33 -11.10
CA GLY A 34 -5.28 20.25 -11.08
C GLY A 34 -4.86 21.68 -11.39
N GLY A 35 -5.85 22.49 -11.75
CA GLY A 35 -5.68 23.93 -11.96
C GLY A 35 -6.76 24.68 -11.21
N ALA A 36 -6.38 25.78 -10.56
CA ALA A 36 -7.29 26.69 -9.90
C ALA A 36 -6.99 28.12 -10.35
N TYR A 37 -8.03 28.95 -10.40
CA TYR A 37 -7.88 30.39 -10.56
C TYR A 37 -7.92 31.03 -9.18
N GLN A 38 -6.97 31.92 -8.90
CA GLN A 38 -6.90 32.67 -7.66
C GLN A 38 -6.76 34.15 -7.98
N MET A 39 -7.50 34.99 -7.24
CA MET A 39 -7.31 36.45 -7.29
C MET A 39 -6.13 36.83 -6.41
N ILE A 40 -5.10 37.41 -7.01
CA ILE A 40 -3.92 37.95 -6.31
C ILE A 40 -3.74 39.38 -6.80
N ASN A 41 -3.75 40.36 -5.90
CA ASN A 41 -3.62 41.80 -6.23
C ASN A 41 -4.58 42.27 -7.34
N ASN A 42 -5.87 41.90 -7.23
CA ASN A 42 -6.93 42.21 -8.22
C ASN A 42 -6.71 41.62 -9.63
N GLN A 43 -5.78 40.67 -9.80
CA GLN A 43 -5.59 39.94 -11.04
C GLN A 43 -5.98 38.47 -10.89
N VAL A 44 -6.68 37.92 -11.89
CA VAL A 44 -6.98 36.49 -11.95
C VAL A 44 -5.73 35.77 -12.44
N VAL A 45 -5.14 34.96 -11.56
CA VAL A 45 -3.95 34.15 -11.86
C VAL A 45 -4.35 32.68 -11.91
N ARG A 46 -3.94 31.98 -12.97
CA ARG A 46 -4.07 30.53 -13.05
C ARG A 46 -2.90 29.87 -12.32
N LYS A 47 -3.20 29.02 -11.34
CA LYS A 47 -2.21 28.19 -10.64
C LYS A 47 -2.45 26.73 -10.97
N ASN A 48 -1.43 26.07 -11.50
CA ASN A 48 -1.45 24.64 -11.75
C ASN A 48 -0.67 23.94 -10.63
N TYR A 49 -1.10 22.74 -10.26
CA TYR A 49 -0.39 21.89 -9.31
C TYR A 49 -0.49 20.44 -9.77
N ALA A 50 0.56 19.69 -9.46
CA ALA A 50 0.59 18.25 -9.59
C ALA A 50 1.33 17.68 -8.39
N GLY A 51 0.97 16.48 -8.00
CA GLY A 51 1.64 15.74 -6.94
C GLY A 51 1.58 14.25 -7.24
N TYR A 52 2.55 13.53 -6.70
CA TYR A 52 2.69 12.09 -6.87
C TYR A 52 2.73 11.43 -5.49
N ALA A 53 2.15 10.24 -5.40
CA ALA A 53 2.09 9.46 -4.18
C ALA A 53 3.18 8.39 -4.20
N ALA A 54 4.09 8.45 -3.23
CA ALA A 54 5.08 7.40 -3.02
C ALA A 54 4.39 6.08 -2.66
N GLN A 55 4.81 4.99 -3.30
CA GLN A 55 4.40 3.64 -2.95
C GLN A 55 4.90 3.30 -1.53
N ALA A 56 4.17 2.44 -0.84
CA ALA A 56 4.66 1.84 0.39
C ALA A 56 5.95 1.04 0.18
N GLY A 57 6.91 1.21 1.10
CA GLY A 57 8.12 0.38 1.15
C GLY A 57 7.82 -1.09 1.48
N THR A 58 8.86 -1.86 1.78
CA THR A 58 8.70 -3.27 2.14
C THR A 58 7.71 -3.45 3.30
N ASN A 59 6.72 -4.32 3.10
CA ASN A 59 5.73 -4.66 4.12
C ASN A 59 5.66 -6.18 4.30
N VAL A 60 5.68 -6.65 5.54
CA VAL A 60 5.55 -8.08 5.87
C VAL A 60 4.25 -8.31 6.63
N MET A 61 3.40 -9.17 6.09
CA MET A 61 2.13 -9.56 6.71
C MET A 61 2.17 -11.05 7.03
N ALA A 62 2.05 -11.40 8.31
CA ALA A 62 1.93 -12.78 8.79
C ALA A 62 0.46 -13.15 9.07
N ASN A 63 0.11 -14.42 8.89
CA ASN A 63 -1.22 -14.94 9.23
C ASN A 63 -1.15 -16.33 9.88
N LEU A 64 -2.14 -16.61 10.72
CA LEU A 64 -2.43 -17.91 11.30
C LEU A 64 -3.89 -18.27 11.01
N THR A 65 -4.13 -19.46 10.47
CA THR A 65 -5.48 -19.98 10.22
C THR A 65 -5.67 -21.31 10.95
N LEU A 66 -6.79 -21.46 11.65
CA LEU A 66 -7.21 -22.70 12.30
C LEU A 66 -8.48 -23.25 11.64
N ARG A 67 -8.54 -24.56 11.42
CA ARG A 67 -9.75 -25.26 10.97
C ARG A 67 -10.13 -26.32 12.01
N PHE A 68 -11.37 -26.29 12.47
CA PHE A 68 -11.95 -27.25 13.42
C PHE A 68 -12.84 -28.26 12.71
#